data_AF-A0AAV9N7Q0-F1
#
_entry.id   AF-A0AAV9N7Q0-F1
#
_cell.length_a   1.000
_cell.length_b   1.000
_cell.length_c   1.000
_cell.angle_alpha   90.00
_cell.angle_beta   90.00
_cell.angle_gamma   90.00
#
_symmetry.space_group_name_H-M   'P 1'
#
loop_
_entity.id
_entity.type
_entity.pdbx_description
1 polymer ?
#
loop_
_entity_poly.entity_id
_entity_poly.type
_entity_poly.pdbx_seq_one_letter_code
_entity_poly.pdbx_strand_id
1 'polypeptide(L)'
;MESLSSSVCRACRLRLQVKKPALPSSTRTFTSSSIRQYIPPESPAFVEIPEPNQPIREPKPPTKGLLPVPRELFPRRRPDKPGQQYLDNVTPDALPHNIPPPEYQSETKKYKLRMSDLRKEHLRESLTQLHARKITHEKRVQQRSAIKREQHERLLNQAEREDERLTANTVLTSMKPKQLLALPAEEEEAIYQARKARYDDLQNARREARLDNLHTLYMHARKFITTQEQLASVIDAEFEKASVWKLGPPSSLKDMLAGRNPGESKVDAGSMTNLVPSSERFLRDQERMKKIAEKLSGGKI
;
A
#
# COMPACT_ATOMS: atom_id res chain seq x y z
N MET A 1 -45.69 54.87 21.63
CA MET A 1 -44.74 55.43 22.62
C MET A 1 -44.22 54.21 23.38
N GLU A 2 -43.15 53.55 22.98
CA GLU A 2 -41.76 53.99 23.12
C GLU A 2 -40.90 53.48 21.95
N SER A 3 -40.09 54.36 21.39
CA SER A 3 -39.11 54.08 20.33
C SER A 3 -37.87 53.40 20.92
N LEU A 4 -37.67 52.11 20.63
CA LEU A 4 -36.42 51.42 20.96
C LEU A 4 -35.36 51.76 19.91
N SER A 5 -34.24 52.26 20.42
CA SER A 5 -33.04 52.75 19.73
C SER A 5 -32.51 51.79 18.66
N SER A 6 -32.28 52.36 17.48
CA SER A 6 -31.54 51.79 16.36
C SER A 6 -30.04 51.68 16.67
N SER A 7 -29.60 50.60 17.34
CA SER A 7 -28.16 50.34 17.50
C SER A 7 -27.83 48.88 17.85
N VAL A 8 -28.56 47.90 17.31
CA VAL A 8 -28.18 46.48 17.47
C VAL A 8 -28.13 45.78 16.11
N CYS A 9 -26.95 45.27 15.75
CA CYS A 9 -26.73 44.60 14.47
C CYS A 9 -27.55 43.28 14.38
N ARG A 10 -27.89 42.88 13.15
CA ARG A 10 -28.75 41.72 12.84
C ARG A 10 -28.22 40.41 13.47
N ALA A 11 -26.90 40.27 13.61
CA ALA A 11 -26.26 39.12 14.25
C ALA A 11 -26.46 39.07 15.78
N CYS A 12 -26.49 40.22 16.47
CA CYS A 12 -26.77 40.29 17.91
C CYS A 12 -28.25 40.02 18.21
N ARG A 13 -29.16 40.36 17.28
CA ARG A 13 -30.60 40.09 17.42
C ARG A 13 -30.92 38.59 17.43
N LEU A 14 -30.23 37.79 16.62
CA LEU A 14 -30.40 36.33 16.57
C LEU A 14 -29.85 35.64 17.83
N ARG A 15 -28.77 36.15 18.43
CA ARG A 15 -28.22 35.59 19.68
C ARG A 15 -29.09 35.90 20.90
N LEU A 16 -29.81 37.03 20.91
CA LEU A 16 -30.73 37.38 21.99
C LEU A 16 -32.06 36.59 21.94
N GLN A 17 -32.42 36.01 20.80
CA GLN A 17 -33.58 35.11 20.69
C GLN A 17 -33.30 33.68 21.20
N VAL A 18 -32.03 33.26 21.27
CA VAL A 18 -31.64 31.91 21.73
C VAL A 18 -31.65 31.81 23.26
N LYS A 19 -31.74 32.94 23.99
CA LYS A 19 -31.80 32.97 25.45
C LYS A 19 -32.97 33.82 25.93
N LYS A 20 -34.21 33.34 25.72
CA LYS A 20 -35.31 33.72 26.62
C LYS A 20 -35.47 32.64 27.70
N PRO A 21 -35.44 33.03 28.98
CA PRO A 21 -35.77 32.14 30.09
C PRO A 21 -37.25 31.78 30.04
N ALA A 22 -37.55 30.58 30.53
CA ALA A 22 -38.89 30.10 30.81
C ALA A 22 -39.75 31.17 31.51
N LEU A 23 -40.96 31.39 31.00
CA LEU A 23 -42.05 32.09 31.65
C LEU A 23 -43.37 31.48 31.15
N PRO A 24 -44.45 31.49 31.93
CA PRO A 24 -44.60 31.14 33.34
C PRO A 24 -45.26 29.76 33.48
N SER A 25 -45.30 29.25 34.71
CA SER A 25 -46.03 28.04 35.13
C SER A 25 -47.28 27.70 34.31
N SER A 26 -47.14 26.76 33.38
CA SER A 26 -48.27 25.94 32.94
C SER A 26 -48.65 25.08 34.14
N THR A 27 -49.78 25.43 34.76
CA THR A 27 -50.44 24.58 35.74
C THR A 27 -50.60 23.19 35.11
N ARG A 28 -49.88 22.20 35.67
CA ARG A 28 -50.00 20.79 35.29
C ARG A 28 -51.45 20.35 35.56
N THR A 29 -52.28 20.38 34.53
CA THR A 29 -53.51 19.59 34.51
C THR A 29 -53.11 18.15 34.13
N PHE A 30 -53.41 17.20 35.02
CA PHE A 30 -53.19 15.77 34.80
C PHE A 30 -54.22 15.22 33.79
N THR A 31 -54.13 15.63 32.53
CA THR A 31 -54.91 15.03 31.44
C THR A 31 -53.98 14.23 30.52
N SER A 32 -54.23 12.92 30.43
CA SER A 32 -53.40 11.92 29.72
C SER A 32 -53.59 11.90 28.20
N SER A 33 -54.18 12.93 27.60
CA SER A 33 -54.35 13.04 26.16
C SER A 33 -53.54 14.24 25.63
N SER A 34 -52.48 13.95 24.88
CA SER A 34 -51.77 14.99 24.13
C SER A 34 -52.73 15.61 23.12
N ILE A 35 -53.10 16.87 23.31
CA ILE A 35 -53.73 17.65 22.24
C ILE A 35 -52.69 17.68 21.11
N ARG A 36 -53.01 17.06 19.97
CA ARG A 36 -52.18 17.13 18.77
C ARG A 36 -52.04 18.61 18.41
N GLN A 37 -50.92 19.21 18.77
CA GLN A 37 -50.63 20.59 18.44
C GLN A 37 -50.55 20.69 16.92
N TYR A 38 -51.44 21.47 16.34
CA TYR A 38 -51.40 21.83 14.92
C TYR A 38 -50.05 22.49 14.61
N ILE A 39 -49.43 22.14 13.48
CA ILE A 39 -48.16 22.74 13.07
C ILE A 39 -48.41 24.25 12.90
N PRO A 40 -47.77 25.12 13.69
CA PRO A 40 -48.04 26.55 13.60
C PRO A 40 -47.52 27.11 12.28
N PRO A 41 -48.10 28.22 11.78
CA PRO A 41 -47.62 28.88 10.55
C PRO A 41 -46.17 29.37 10.62
N GLU A 42 -45.61 29.49 11.82
CA GLU A 42 -44.21 29.85 12.05
C GLU A 42 -43.25 28.67 11.81
N SER A 43 -43.74 27.43 11.82
CA SER A 43 -42.92 26.25 11.57
C SER A 43 -42.56 26.17 10.08
N PRO A 44 -41.30 25.89 9.70
CA PRO A 44 -40.93 25.67 8.31
C PRO A 44 -41.63 24.44 7.69
N ALA A 45 -42.17 23.55 8.53
CA ALA A 45 -42.96 22.41 8.10
C ALA A 45 -44.46 22.74 7.93
N PHE A 46 -44.87 24.01 8.04
CA PHE A 46 -46.26 24.41 7.86
C PHE A 46 -46.76 24.16 6.43
N VAL A 47 -45.89 24.36 5.44
CA VAL A 47 -46.10 23.99 4.05
C VAL A 47 -44.92 23.15 3.59
N GLU A 48 -45.16 21.89 3.25
CA GLU A 48 -44.14 21.00 2.72
C GLU A 48 -43.86 21.33 1.26
N ILE A 49 -42.72 21.97 0.99
CA ILE A 49 -42.23 22.23 -0.37
C ILE A 49 -41.26 21.10 -0.73
N PRO A 50 -41.57 20.24 -1.72
CA PRO A 50 -40.65 19.18 -2.12
C PRO A 50 -39.38 19.77 -2.73
N GLU A 51 -38.23 19.25 -2.31
CA GLU A 51 -36.93 19.64 -2.85
C GLU A 51 -36.63 18.94 -4.19
N PRO A 52 -35.83 19.56 -5.08
CA PRO A 52 -35.34 18.88 -6.27
C PRO A 52 -34.41 17.72 -5.91
N ASN A 53 -34.25 16.73 -6.80
CA ASN A 53 -33.46 15.51 -6.53
C ASN A 53 -31.98 15.75 -6.19
N GLN A 54 -31.39 16.86 -6.66
CA GLN A 54 -30.00 17.25 -6.39
C GLN A 54 -29.96 18.67 -5.84
N PRO A 55 -30.37 18.89 -4.58
CA PRO A 55 -30.34 20.20 -3.96
C PRO A 55 -28.88 20.58 -3.63
N ILE A 56 -28.54 21.86 -3.76
CA ILE A 56 -27.24 22.39 -3.33
C ILE A 56 -27.25 22.45 -1.80
N ARG A 57 -26.58 21.49 -1.15
CA ARG A 57 -26.49 21.40 0.31
C ARG A 57 -25.02 21.42 0.75
N GLU A 58 -24.78 21.98 1.93
CA GLU A 58 -23.46 21.91 2.55
C GLU A 58 -23.12 20.45 2.92
N PRO A 59 -21.86 20.04 2.73
CA PRO A 59 -21.43 18.69 3.09
C PRO A 59 -21.49 18.49 4.61
N LYS A 60 -21.99 17.33 5.05
CA LYS A 60 -22.01 16.98 6.47
C LYS A 60 -20.57 16.81 6.99
N PRO A 61 -20.23 17.37 8.16
CA PRO A 61 -18.91 17.18 8.75
C PRO A 61 -18.69 15.70 9.11
N PRO A 62 -17.45 15.18 9.04
CA PRO A 62 -17.16 13.81 9.41
C PRO A 62 -17.43 13.56 10.90
N THR A 63 -18.24 12.55 11.22
CA THR A 63 -18.50 12.13 12.60
C THR A 63 -17.31 11.33 13.13
N LYS A 64 -16.81 11.68 14.31
CA LYS A 64 -15.70 10.97 14.98
C LYS A 64 -16.22 9.77 15.79
N GLY A 65 -15.39 8.75 15.94
CA GLY A 65 -15.66 7.55 16.75
C GLY A 65 -16.28 6.39 15.96
N LEU A 66 -16.28 5.20 16.56
CA LEU A 66 -16.87 3.98 15.99
C LEU A 66 -17.81 3.35 17.03
N LEU A 67 -18.98 2.89 16.56
CA LEU A 67 -19.87 2.05 17.36
C LEU A 67 -19.46 0.57 17.22
N PRO A 68 -19.56 -0.24 18.29
CA PRO A 68 -19.26 -1.67 18.20
C PRO A 68 -20.23 -2.37 17.24
N VAL A 69 -19.69 -3.19 16.35
CA VAL A 69 -20.49 -3.95 15.39
C VAL A 69 -21.25 -5.06 16.13
N PRO A 70 -22.60 -5.14 16.03
CA PRO A 70 -23.36 -6.21 16.64
C PRO A 70 -22.95 -7.59 16.10
N ARG A 71 -22.93 -8.60 16.98
CA ARG A 71 -22.58 -9.98 16.61
C ARG A 71 -23.63 -10.60 15.69
N GLU A 72 -23.18 -11.39 14.70
CA GLU A 72 -24.09 -12.20 13.87
C GLU A 72 -24.64 -13.41 14.65
N LEU A 73 -25.98 -13.52 14.71
CA LEU A 73 -26.67 -14.60 15.41
C LEU A 73 -27.05 -15.80 14.52
N PHE A 74 -27.22 -15.59 13.21
CA PHE A 74 -27.78 -16.57 12.28
C PHE A 74 -26.81 -16.91 11.13
N PRO A 75 -25.60 -17.43 11.40
CA PRO A 75 -24.66 -17.76 10.33
C PRO A 75 -25.16 -18.94 9.50
N ARG A 76 -24.78 -18.99 8.21
CA ARG A 76 -25.27 -20.00 7.25
C ARG A 76 -24.97 -21.46 7.60
N ARG A 77 -23.91 -21.73 8.38
CA ARG A 77 -23.42 -23.08 8.70
C ARG A 77 -23.93 -23.62 10.04
N ARG A 78 -24.97 -23.02 10.64
CA ARG A 78 -25.50 -23.42 11.96
C ARG A 78 -26.97 -23.83 11.87
N PRO A 79 -27.48 -24.62 12.84
CA PRO A 79 -28.89 -24.98 12.91
C PRO A 79 -29.78 -23.73 12.97
N ASP A 80 -30.96 -23.85 12.38
CA ASP A 80 -31.91 -22.76 12.21
C ASP A 80 -32.59 -22.43 13.55
N LYS A 81 -32.02 -21.46 14.26
CA LYS A 81 -32.53 -20.95 15.56
C LYS A 81 -33.98 -20.45 15.56
N PRO A 82 -34.53 -19.81 14.51
CA PRO A 82 -35.94 -19.43 14.47
C PRO A 82 -36.90 -20.61 14.27
N GLY A 83 -36.40 -21.82 13.96
CA GLY A 83 -37.25 -22.99 13.77
C GLY A 83 -38.00 -23.37 15.05
N GLN A 84 -39.27 -23.78 14.91
CA GLN A 84 -40.13 -24.16 16.03
C GLN A 84 -39.48 -25.24 16.91
N GLN A 85 -38.90 -26.27 16.30
CA GLN A 85 -38.19 -27.34 17.01
C GLN A 85 -37.07 -26.80 17.92
N TYR A 86 -36.32 -25.79 17.48
CA TYR A 86 -35.27 -25.19 18.31
C TYR A 86 -35.87 -24.39 19.45
N LEU A 87 -36.93 -23.60 19.19
CA LEU A 87 -37.60 -22.82 20.21
C LEU A 87 -38.22 -23.72 21.29
N ASP A 88 -38.90 -24.80 20.90
CA ASP A 88 -39.52 -25.75 21.84
C ASP A 88 -38.46 -26.44 22.70
N ASN A 89 -37.31 -26.81 22.11
CA ASN A 89 -36.20 -27.43 22.83
C ASN A 89 -35.49 -26.47 23.81
N VAL A 90 -35.34 -25.18 23.44
CA VAL A 90 -34.65 -24.18 24.26
C VAL A 90 -35.58 -23.53 25.29
N THR A 91 -36.87 -23.50 25.01
CA THR A 91 -37.92 -22.95 25.89
C THR A 91 -38.99 -24.00 26.19
N PRO A 92 -38.63 -25.14 26.81
CA PRO A 92 -39.61 -26.16 27.12
C PRO A 92 -40.61 -25.66 28.16
N ASP A 93 -41.87 -26.06 27.99
CA ASP A 93 -42.90 -25.79 28.98
C ASP A 93 -42.79 -26.74 30.16
N ALA A 94 -43.12 -26.23 31.35
CA ALA A 94 -43.03 -27.02 32.56
C ALA A 94 -44.09 -28.12 32.49
N LEU A 95 -43.66 -29.36 32.74
CA LEU A 95 -44.56 -30.50 32.74
C LEU A 95 -45.66 -30.30 33.81
N PRO A 96 -46.91 -30.69 33.53
CA PRO A 96 -48.05 -30.38 34.41
C PRO A 96 -47.88 -30.93 35.83
N HIS A 97 -47.17 -32.05 36.02
CA HIS A 97 -46.91 -32.61 37.35
C HIS A 97 -45.91 -31.79 38.19
N ASN A 98 -45.10 -30.92 37.57
CA ASN A 98 -44.11 -30.08 38.26
C ASN A 98 -44.68 -28.74 38.74
N ILE A 99 -45.89 -28.40 38.30
CA ILE A 99 -46.58 -27.17 38.64
C ILE A 99 -47.68 -27.52 39.66
N PRO A 100 -47.47 -27.29 40.96
CA PRO A 100 -48.53 -27.47 41.95
C PRO A 100 -49.65 -26.46 41.70
N PRO A 101 -50.89 -26.77 42.11
CA PRO A 101 -52.02 -25.86 41.96
C PRO A 101 -51.71 -24.48 42.56
N PRO A 102 -52.27 -23.38 41.99
CA PRO A 102 -51.91 -22.00 42.35
C PRO A 102 -52.08 -21.67 43.84
N GLU A 103 -52.97 -22.40 44.52
CA GLU A 103 -53.24 -22.30 45.96
C GLU A 103 -52.05 -22.74 46.84
N TYR A 104 -51.22 -23.66 46.36
CA TYR A 104 -50.07 -24.21 47.08
C TYR A 104 -48.73 -23.59 46.67
N GLN A 105 -48.75 -22.54 45.84
CA GLN A 105 -47.53 -21.88 45.36
C GLN A 105 -47.07 -20.76 46.31
N SER A 106 -45.82 -20.84 46.77
CA SER A 106 -45.14 -19.72 47.42
C SER A 106 -45.04 -18.53 46.47
N GLU A 107 -45.12 -17.30 46.99
CA GLU A 107 -44.92 -16.06 46.23
C GLU A 107 -43.61 -16.05 45.44
N THR A 108 -42.55 -16.63 46.01
CA THR A 108 -41.26 -16.79 45.31
C THR A 108 -41.36 -17.69 44.08
N LYS A 109 -42.18 -18.74 44.13
CA LYS A 109 -42.43 -19.66 43.02
C LYS A 109 -43.27 -18.99 41.94
N LYS A 110 -44.32 -18.25 42.32
CA LYS A 110 -45.13 -17.44 41.40
C LYS A 110 -44.29 -16.43 40.64
N TYR A 111 -43.40 -15.71 41.33
CA TYR A 111 -42.46 -14.78 40.69
C TYR A 111 -41.53 -15.49 39.70
N LYS A 112 -40.95 -16.64 40.08
CA LYS A 112 -40.07 -17.41 39.20
C LYS A 112 -40.78 -17.90 37.94
N LEU A 113 -42.03 -18.36 38.06
CA LEU A 113 -42.86 -18.76 36.92
C LEU A 113 -43.14 -17.57 35.99
N ARG A 114 -43.60 -16.44 36.54
CA ARG A 114 -43.80 -15.21 35.76
C ARG A 114 -42.53 -14.77 35.02
N MET A 115 -41.37 -14.83 35.69
CA MET A 115 -40.09 -14.48 35.08
C MET A 115 -39.63 -15.51 34.03
N SER A 116 -39.95 -16.80 34.19
CA SER A 116 -39.66 -17.79 33.15
C SER A 116 -40.50 -17.55 31.91
N ASP A 117 -41.79 -17.26 32.08
CA ASP A 117 -42.72 -17.06 30.97
C ASP A 117 -42.31 -15.84 30.15
N LEU A 118 -42.02 -14.71 30.82
CA LEU A 118 -41.49 -13.51 30.16
C LEU A 118 -40.20 -13.77 29.37
N ARG A 119 -39.26 -14.55 29.93
CA ARG A 119 -38.00 -14.88 29.22
C ARG A 119 -38.25 -15.75 27.99
N LYS A 120 -39.17 -16.70 28.08
CA LYS A 120 -39.54 -17.55 26.94
C LYS A 120 -40.19 -16.73 25.84
N GLU A 121 -41.16 -15.89 26.18
CA GLU A 121 -41.82 -14.97 25.25
C GLU A 121 -40.80 -14.07 24.56
N HIS A 122 -39.96 -13.37 25.32
CA HIS A 122 -38.94 -12.48 24.76
C HIS A 122 -37.93 -13.23 23.87
N LEU A 123 -37.54 -14.46 24.21
CA LEU A 123 -36.61 -15.23 23.38
C LEU A 123 -37.26 -15.66 22.06
N ARG A 124 -38.49 -16.17 22.11
CA ARG A 124 -39.26 -16.59 20.91
C ARG A 124 -39.50 -15.40 19.98
N GLU A 125 -39.96 -14.27 20.53
CA GLU A 125 -40.20 -13.05 19.77
C GLU A 125 -38.90 -12.45 19.21
N SER A 126 -37.84 -12.36 20.01
CA SER A 126 -36.59 -11.75 19.54
C SER A 126 -35.93 -12.54 18.42
N LEU A 127 -35.90 -13.88 18.51
CA LEU A 127 -35.30 -14.72 17.47
C LEU A 127 -36.09 -14.62 16.15
N THR A 128 -37.42 -14.67 16.21
CA THR A 128 -38.28 -14.55 15.03
C THR A 128 -38.16 -13.16 14.37
N GLN A 129 -38.21 -12.09 15.17
CA GLN A 129 -38.09 -10.71 14.66
C GLN A 129 -36.70 -10.43 14.09
N LEU A 130 -35.62 -10.83 14.77
CA LEU A 130 -34.25 -10.62 14.28
C LEU A 130 -33.99 -11.41 13.00
N HIS A 131 -34.54 -12.62 12.89
CA HIS A 131 -34.46 -13.39 11.66
C HIS A 131 -35.22 -12.71 10.51
N ALA A 132 -36.44 -12.22 10.74
CA ALA A 132 -37.19 -11.45 9.74
C ALA A 132 -36.44 -10.18 9.30
N ARG A 133 -35.81 -9.46 10.23
CA ARG A 133 -34.93 -8.31 9.92
C ARG A 133 -33.74 -8.73 9.06
N LYS A 134 -33.12 -9.88 9.34
CA LYS A 134 -32.03 -10.41 8.53
C LYS A 134 -32.49 -10.71 7.10
N ILE A 135 -33.58 -11.47 6.94
CA ILE A 135 -34.11 -11.83 5.61
C ILE A 135 -34.47 -10.59 4.80
N THR A 136 -35.16 -9.61 5.40
CA THR A 136 -35.55 -8.38 4.70
C THR A 136 -34.32 -7.56 4.27
N HIS A 137 -33.30 -7.49 5.12
CA HIS A 137 -32.04 -6.84 4.77
C HIS A 137 -31.31 -7.57 3.64
N GLU A 138 -31.16 -8.89 3.72
CA GLU A 138 -30.51 -9.71 2.70
C GLU A 138 -31.23 -9.60 1.34
N LYS A 139 -32.57 -9.66 1.33
CA LYS A 139 -33.36 -9.47 0.10
C LYS A 139 -33.10 -8.12 -0.55
N ARG A 140 -33.07 -7.03 0.24
CA ARG A 140 -32.79 -5.68 -0.28
C ARG A 140 -31.37 -5.59 -0.87
N VAL A 141 -30.39 -6.17 -0.20
CA VAL A 141 -29.00 -6.19 -0.68
C VAL A 141 -28.88 -7.02 -1.97
N GLN A 142 -29.49 -8.20 -2.00
CA GLN A 142 -29.49 -9.09 -3.17
C GLN A 142 -30.16 -8.42 -4.37
N GLN A 143 -31.33 -7.81 -4.20
CA GLN A 143 -32.02 -7.06 -5.26
C GLN A 143 -31.14 -5.94 -5.83
N ARG A 144 -30.53 -5.12 -4.96
CA ARG A 144 -29.61 -4.06 -5.39
C ARG A 144 -28.39 -4.62 -6.13
N SER A 145 -27.85 -5.74 -5.67
CA SER A 145 -26.70 -6.37 -6.31
C SER A 145 -27.03 -6.97 -7.67
N ALA A 146 -28.22 -7.56 -7.83
CA ALA A 146 -28.70 -8.12 -9.09
C ALA A 146 -28.87 -7.00 -10.14
N ILE A 147 -29.57 -5.92 -9.79
CA ILE A 147 -29.76 -4.77 -10.67
C ILE A 147 -28.41 -4.19 -11.12
N LYS A 148 -27.45 -4.03 -10.20
CA LYS A 148 -26.11 -3.53 -10.55
C LYS A 148 -25.37 -4.47 -11.48
N ARG A 149 -25.46 -5.78 -11.24
CA ARG A 149 -24.84 -6.79 -12.10
C ARG A 149 -25.42 -6.76 -13.50
N GLU A 150 -26.74 -6.74 -13.62
CA GLU A 150 -27.43 -6.65 -14.92
C GLU A 150 -27.05 -5.37 -15.68
N GLN A 151 -27.01 -4.23 -14.99
CA GLN A 151 -26.56 -2.97 -15.60
C GLN A 151 -25.11 -3.05 -16.07
N HIS A 152 -24.23 -3.62 -15.27
CA HIS A 152 -22.82 -3.77 -15.61
C HIS A 152 -22.62 -4.74 -16.78
N GLU A 153 -23.27 -5.91 -16.75
CA GLU A 153 -23.26 -6.88 -17.84
C GLU A 153 -23.81 -6.25 -19.14
N ARG A 154 -24.88 -5.45 -19.05
CA ARG A 154 -25.41 -4.69 -20.19
C ARG A 154 -24.40 -3.69 -20.75
N LEU A 155 -23.73 -2.92 -19.90
CA LEU A 155 -22.75 -1.91 -20.33
C LEU A 155 -21.48 -2.54 -20.92
N LEU A 156 -21.02 -3.66 -20.35
CA LEU A 156 -19.87 -4.40 -20.88
C LEU A 156 -20.14 -4.98 -22.27
N ASN A 157 -21.36 -5.49 -22.48
CA ASN A 157 -21.77 -6.08 -23.77
C ASN A 157 -22.31 -5.02 -24.75
N GLN A 158 -22.34 -3.75 -24.36
CA GLN A 158 -22.82 -2.68 -25.22
C GLN A 158 -21.80 -2.44 -26.34
N ALA A 159 -22.28 -2.43 -27.59
CA ALA A 159 -21.45 -2.04 -28.71
C ALA A 159 -21.00 -0.58 -28.59
N GLU A 160 -19.82 -0.28 -29.14
CA GLU A 160 -19.32 1.08 -29.27
C GLU A 160 -20.35 1.97 -29.99
N ARG A 161 -20.35 3.25 -29.66
CA ARG A 161 -21.24 4.22 -30.29
C ARG A 161 -20.89 4.34 -31.78
N GLU A 162 -21.90 4.44 -32.64
CA GLU A 162 -21.68 4.49 -34.10
C GLU A 162 -20.81 5.67 -34.54
N ASP A 163 -21.01 6.84 -33.92
CA ASP A 163 -20.19 8.03 -34.17
C ASP A 163 -18.71 7.76 -33.90
N GLU A 164 -18.39 7.11 -32.77
CA GLU A 164 -17.02 6.75 -32.40
C GLU A 164 -16.47 5.68 -33.34
N ARG A 165 -17.26 4.66 -33.68
CA ARG A 165 -16.85 3.60 -34.61
C ARG A 165 -16.48 4.13 -35.99
N LEU A 166 -17.19 5.14 -36.49
CA LEU A 166 -16.98 5.72 -37.81
C LEU A 166 -15.91 6.82 -37.84
N THR A 167 -15.71 7.53 -36.72
CA THR A 167 -14.70 8.61 -36.62
C THR A 167 -13.38 8.15 -36.02
N ALA A 168 -13.32 6.97 -35.39
CA ALA A 168 -12.09 6.41 -34.85
C ALA A 168 -11.07 6.13 -35.96
N ASN A 169 -9.81 6.42 -35.65
CA ASN A 169 -8.70 6.12 -36.55
C ASN A 169 -8.58 4.62 -36.80
N THR A 170 -8.22 4.25 -38.03
CA THR A 170 -8.06 2.85 -38.41
C THR A 170 -6.77 2.27 -37.79
N VAL A 171 -6.93 1.31 -36.87
CA VAL A 171 -5.82 0.49 -36.38
C VAL A 171 -5.85 -0.86 -37.08
N LEU A 172 -4.79 -1.16 -37.85
CA LEU A 172 -4.62 -2.45 -38.52
C LEU A 172 -4.72 -3.59 -37.51
N THR A 173 -5.46 -4.65 -37.86
CA THR A 173 -5.65 -5.83 -37.00
C THR A 173 -4.33 -6.49 -36.59
N SER A 174 -3.27 -6.36 -37.40
CA SER A 174 -1.92 -6.83 -37.08
C SER A 174 -1.24 -6.05 -35.96
N MET A 175 -1.53 -4.76 -35.82
CA MET A 175 -0.97 -3.85 -34.83
C MET A 175 -1.76 -3.84 -33.51
N LYS A 176 -2.99 -4.40 -33.51
CA LYS A 176 -3.73 -4.61 -32.27
C LYS A 176 -2.92 -5.59 -31.40
N PRO A 177 -2.79 -5.34 -30.09
CA PRO A 177 -2.08 -6.24 -29.20
C PRO A 177 -2.81 -7.59 -29.23
N LYS A 178 -2.27 -8.52 -30.00
CA LYS A 178 -2.69 -9.92 -29.93
C LYS A 178 -2.33 -10.41 -28.54
N GLN A 179 -3.12 -11.34 -27.99
CA GLN A 179 -2.68 -12.13 -26.83
C GLN A 179 -1.24 -12.55 -27.04
N LEU A 180 -0.44 -12.52 -25.96
CA LEU A 180 0.98 -12.89 -25.96
C LEU A 180 1.17 -14.06 -26.93
N LEU A 181 2.00 -13.84 -27.96
CA LEU A 181 2.40 -14.89 -28.89
C LEU A 181 3.06 -15.98 -28.04
N ALA A 182 2.30 -16.98 -27.63
CA ALA A 182 2.83 -18.17 -27.02
C ALA A 182 3.64 -18.84 -28.13
N LEU A 183 4.96 -18.76 -28.00
CA LEU A 183 5.84 -19.48 -28.90
C LEU A 183 5.58 -20.98 -28.67
N PRO A 184 5.76 -21.84 -29.68
CA PRO A 184 5.72 -23.28 -29.45
C PRO A 184 6.79 -23.64 -28.40
N ALA A 185 6.46 -24.56 -27.49
CA ALA A 185 7.30 -24.89 -26.33
C ALA A 185 8.74 -25.26 -26.73
N GLU A 186 8.92 -25.91 -27.89
CA GLU A 186 10.23 -26.29 -28.43
C GLU A 186 11.12 -25.07 -28.75
N GLU A 187 10.54 -24.01 -29.33
CA GLU A 187 11.27 -22.77 -29.64
C GLU A 187 11.61 -22.01 -28.35
N GLU A 188 10.72 -22.01 -27.36
CA GLU A 188 10.98 -21.39 -26.05
C GLU A 188 12.15 -22.06 -25.33
N GLU A 189 12.18 -23.39 -25.32
CA GLU A 189 13.26 -24.17 -24.73
C GLU A 189 14.59 -23.94 -25.45
N ALA A 190 14.58 -23.92 -26.78
CA ALA A 190 15.78 -23.64 -27.58
C ALA A 190 16.34 -22.23 -27.30
N ILE A 191 15.47 -21.21 -27.25
CA ILE A 191 15.86 -19.84 -26.92
C ILE A 191 16.39 -19.76 -25.48
N TYR A 192 15.75 -20.45 -24.54
CA TYR A 192 16.18 -20.48 -23.15
C TYR A 192 17.57 -21.11 -23.00
N GLN A 193 17.80 -22.27 -23.62
CA GLN A 193 19.10 -22.95 -23.59
C GLN A 193 20.21 -22.09 -24.22
N ALA A 194 19.93 -21.45 -25.37
CA ALA A 194 20.88 -20.55 -26.01
C ALA A 194 21.22 -19.34 -25.14
N ARG A 195 20.23 -18.76 -24.45
CA ARG A 195 20.44 -17.65 -23.51
C ARG A 195 21.23 -18.08 -22.28
N LYS A 196 20.94 -19.27 -21.76
CA LYS A 196 21.63 -19.84 -20.60
C LYS A 196 23.10 -20.10 -20.91
N ALA A 197 23.40 -20.73 -22.05
CA ALA A 197 24.78 -20.96 -22.49
C ALA A 197 25.57 -19.65 -22.57
N ARG A 198 25.03 -18.61 -23.22
CA ARG A 198 25.68 -17.29 -23.31
C ARG A 198 25.91 -16.65 -21.94
N TYR A 199 24.97 -16.83 -21.00
CA TYR A 199 25.11 -16.32 -19.65
C TYR A 199 26.23 -17.05 -18.89
N ASP A 200 26.29 -18.38 -19.03
CA ASP A 200 27.31 -19.20 -18.39
C ASP A 200 28.71 -18.87 -18.93
N ASP A 201 28.85 -18.66 -20.24
CA ASP A 201 30.09 -18.20 -20.87
C ASP A 201 30.56 -16.85 -20.31
N LEU A 202 29.64 -15.89 -20.18
CA LEU A 202 29.95 -14.58 -19.60
C LEU A 202 30.38 -14.69 -18.13
N GLN A 203 29.76 -15.57 -17.35
CA GLN A 203 30.14 -15.81 -15.96
C GLN A 203 31.50 -16.50 -15.85
N ASN A 204 31.81 -17.42 -16.75
CA ASN A 204 33.11 -18.08 -16.83
C ASN A 204 34.20 -17.06 -17.17
N ALA A 205 34.00 -16.21 -18.17
CA ALA A 205 34.95 -15.15 -18.51
C ALA A 205 35.19 -14.17 -17.33
N ARG A 206 34.14 -13.82 -16.59
CA ARG A 206 34.28 -13.00 -15.36
C ARG A 206 35.04 -13.72 -14.26
N ARG A 207 34.86 -15.03 -14.13
CA ARG A 207 35.59 -15.86 -13.16
C ARG A 207 37.06 -15.92 -13.54
N GLU A 208 37.39 -16.16 -14.80
CA GLU A 208 38.76 -16.17 -15.33
C GLU A 208 39.46 -14.84 -15.08
N ALA A 209 38.84 -13.71 -15.42
CA ALA A 209 39.39 -12.39 -15.13
C ALA A 209 39.63 -12.15 -13.62
N ARG A 210 38.79 -12.71 -12.75
CA ARG A 210 39.00 -12.63 -11.29
C ARG A 210 40.20 -13.48 -10.85
N LEU A 211 40.37 -14.67 -11.43
CA LEU A 211 41.52 -15.54 -11.16
C LEU A 211 42.83 -14.88 -11.62
N ASP A 212 42.83 -14.24 -12.79
CA ASP A 212 43.97 -13.48 -13.29
C ASP A 212 44.34 -12.35 -12.32
N ASN A 213 43.34 -11.58 -11.86
CA ASN A 213 43.55 -10.52 -10.88
C ASN A 213 44.13 -11.07 -9.56
N LEU A 214 43.62 -12.19 -9.05
CA LEU A 214 44.16 -12.84 -7.85
C LEU A 214 45.60 -13.31 -8.06
N HIS A 215 45.91 -13.89 -9.23
CA HIS A 215 47.26 -14.27 -9.58
C HIS A 215 48.19 -13.04 -9.66
N THR A 216 47.69 -11.92 -10.20
CA THR A 216 48.48 -10.69 -10.23
C THR A 216 48.80 -10.19 -8.83
N LEU A 217 47.82 -10.23 -7.92
CA LEU A 217 47.97 -9.86 -6.51
C LEU A 217 48.99 -10.77 -5.82
N TYR A 218 48.92 -12.07 -6.05
CA TYR A 218 49.87 -13.05 -5.51
C TYR A 218 51.31 -12.73 -5.88
N MET A 219 51.58 -12.37 -7.15
CA MET A 219 52.92 -11.97 -7.56
C MET A 219 53.37 -10.64 -6.94
N HIS A 220 52.44 -9.70 -6.72
CA HIS A 220 52.72 -8.44 -6.03
C HIS A 220 52.91 -8.60 -4.52
N ALA A 221 52.35 -9.65 -3.92
CA ALA A 221 52.44 -9.91 -2.48
C ALA A 221 53.88 -10.08 -1.99
N ARG A 222 54.85 -10.38 -2.87
CA ARG A 222 56.29 -10.36 -2.55
C ARG A 222 56.80 -9.01 -2.06
N LYS A 223 56.14 -7.92 -2.45
CA LYS A 223 56.47 -6.55 -2.04
C LYS A 223 55.62 -6.05 -0.87
N PHE A 224 54.65 -6.85 -0.39
CA PHE A 224 53.82 -6.45 0.73
C PHE A 224 54.59 -6.63 2.04
N ILE A 225 54.50 -5.62 2.90
CA ILE A 225 55.06 -5.67 4.23
C ILE A 225 54.00 -6.32 5.12
N THR A 226 54.29 -7.53 5.60
CA THR A 226 53.37 -8.32 6.42
C THR A 226 53.83 -8.45 7.86
N THR A 227 55.15 -8.45 8.10
CA THR A 227 55.74 -8.55 9.44
C THR A 227 56.38 -7.23 9.87
N GLN A 228 56.53 -7.05 11.20
CA GLN A 228 57.16 -5.85 11.77
C GLN A 228 58.65 -5.75 11.38
N GLU A 229 59.33 -6.87 11.23
CA GLU A 229 60.73 -6.94 10.78
C GLU A 229 60.90 -6.43 9.35
N GLN A 230 60.01 -6.86 8.44
CA GLN A 230 59.98 -6.35 7.06
C GLN A 230 59.75 -4.84 7.05
N LEU A 231 58.88 -4.33 7.92
CA LEU A 231 58.60 -2.90 8.02
C LEU A 231 59.85 -2.11 8.44
N ALA A 232 60.54 -2.54 9.50
CA ALA A 232 61.75 -1.88 9.96
C ALA A 232 62.83 -1.83 8.86
N SER A 233 63.06 -2.96 8.17
CA SER A 233 64.04 -3.03 7.07
C SER A 233 63.72 -2.08 5.91
N VAL A 234 62.43 -1.92 5.58
CA VAL A 234 62.00 -1.00 4.51
C VAL A 234 62.08 0.46 4.98
N ILE A 235 61.80 0.75 6.25
CA ILE A 235 61.97 2.10 6.82
C ILE A 235 63.44 2.51 6.74
N ASP A 236 64.36 1.67 7.21
CA ASP A 236 65.78 2.00 7.19
C ASP A 236 66.24 2.24 5.73
N ALA A 237 65.87 1.36 4.81
CA ALA A 237 66.22 1.48 3.40
C ALA A 237 65.61 2.70 2.68
N GLU A 238 64.39 3.12 3.02
CA GLU A 238 63.71 4.23 2.32
C GLU A 238 64.02 5.58 2.96
N PHE A 239 64.21 5.66 4.28
CA PHE A 239 64.51 6.90 4.99
C PHE A 239 65.99 7.29 4.93
N GLU A 240 66.90 6.37 4.60
CA GLU A 240 68.29 6.70 4.24
C GLU A 240 68.41 7.39 2.86
N LYS A 241 67.41 7.25 1.99
CA LYS A 241 67.43 7.87 0.66
C LYS A 241 67.26 9.38 0.74
N ALA A 242 67.97 10.09 -0.14
CA ALA A 242 67.87 11.54 -0.23
C ALA A 242 66.46 12.00 -0.63
N SER A 243 66.09 13.23 -0.24
CA SER A 243 64.79 13.86 -0.53
C SER A 243 64.28 13.54 -1.95
N VAL A 244 63.02 13.10 -2.04
CA VAL A 244 62.33 12.70 -3.29
C VAL A 244 62.42 13.80 -4.37
N TRP A 245 62.50 15.07 -3.96
CA TRP A 245 62.63 16.21 -4.87
C TRP A 245 63.98 16.29 -5.60
N LYS A 246 65.01 15.56 -5.15
CA LYS A 246 66.28 15.42 -5.88
C LYS A 246 66.19 14.44 -7.05
N LEU A 247 65.22 13.51 -7.02
CA LEU A 247 64.94 12.56 -8.11
C LEU A 247 64.18 13.22 -9.27
N GLY A 248 63.74 14.47 -9.11
CA GLY A 248 63.04 15.27 -10.12
C GLY A 248 61.62 15.64 -9.69
N PRO A 249 61.01 16.67 -10.31
CA PRO A 249 59.60 16.98 -10.09
C PRO A 249 58.72 15.78 -10.48
N PRO A 250 57.58 15.60 -9.79
CA PRO A 250 56.58 14.61 -10.20
C PRO A 250 56.14 14.88 -11.64
N SER A 251 55.82 13.82 -12.39
CA SER A 251 55.46 13.92 -13.81
C SER A 251 54.35 14.94 -14.04
N SER A 252 54.61 15.94 -14.88
CA SER A 252 53.61 16.92 -15.29
C SER A 252 52.68 16.36 -16.38
N LEU A 253 51.52 16.97 -16.59
CA LEU A 253 50.61 16.61 -17.69
C LEU A 253 51.31 16.65 -19.06
N LYS A 254 52.24 17.59 -19.24
CA LYS A 254 53.07 17.69 -20.45
C LYS A 254 53.99 16.46 -20.63
N ASP A 255 54.52 15.93 -19.53
CA ASP A 255 55.41 14.76 -19.55
C ASP A 255 54.61 13.47 -19.82
N MET A 256 53.40 13.36 -19.25
CA MET A 256 52.49 12.25 -19.55
C MET A 256 52.06 12.23 -21.02
N LEU A 257 51.78 13.41 -21.61
CA LEU A 257 51.46 13.55 -23.04
C LEU A 257 52.66 13.25 -23.94
N ALA A 258 53.88 13.56 -23.51
CA ALA A 258 55.12 13.16 -24.18
C ALA A 258 55.49 11.68 -23.91
N GLY A 259 54.74 10.99 -23.04
CA GLY A 259 54.98 9.61 -22.65
C GLY A 259 56.23 9.39 -21.81
N ARG A 260 56.71 10.37 -21.04
CA ARG A 260 57.93 10.26 -20.20
C ARG A 260 57.57 9.77 -18.78
N ASN A 261 58.41 8.95 -18.15
CA ASN A 261 58.16 8.43 -16.81
C ASN A 261 58.52 9.47 -15.73
N PRO A 262 57.87 9.46 -14.55
CA PRO A 262 58.26 10.32 -13.43
C PRO A 262 59.68 9.97 -12.95
N GLY A 263 60.57 10.97 -12.91
CA GLY A 263 61.96 10.83 -12.45
C GLY A 263 63.05 10.95 -13.54
N GLU A 264 62.68 10.98 -14.82
CA GLU A 264 63.62 11.21 -15.92
C GLU A 264 63.70 12.69 -16.32
N SER A 265 63.34 13.63 -15.45
CA SER A 265 63.27 15.07 -15.75
C SER A 265 64.60 15.79 -15.53
N LYS A 266 65.63 15.40 -16.29
CA LYS A 266 66.82 16.22 -16.54
C LYS A 266 67.28 16.12 -17.99
N VAL A 267 66.44 16.52 -18.94
CA VAL A 267 66.92 17.01 -20.24
C VAL A 267 65.98 18.12 -20.72
N ASP A 268 66.60 19.22 -21.11
CA ASP A 268 66.07 20.55 -21.36
C ASP A 268 64.77 20.62 -22.18
N ALA A 269 63.91 21.54 -21.75
CA ALA A 269 62.72 21.97 -22.47
C ALA A 269 63.13 22.80 -23.70
N GLY A 270 63.38 22.13 -24.82
CA GLY A 270 63.76 22.83 -26.04
C GLY A 270 64.05 21.93 -27.24
N SER A 271 63.24 20.90 -27.53
CA SER A 271 63.31 20.27 -28.85
C SER A 271 62.02 19.54 -29.23
N MET A 272 61.35 20.07 -30.24
CA MET A 272 60.27 19.44 -30.99
C MET A 272 60.87 18.45 -31.99
N THR A 273 61.27 17.25 -31.56
CA THR A 273 61.46 16.09 -32.47
C THR A 273 61.41 14.77 -31.70
N ASN A 274 60.82 13.76 -32.34
CA ASN A 274 60.54 12.42 -31.86
C ASN A 274 61.78 11.60 -31.45
N LEU A 275 62.41 11.87 -30.31
CA LEU A 275 63.51 11.03 -29.80
C LEU A 275 63.37 10.83 -28.30
N VAL A 276 62.44 9.96 -27.92
CA VAL A 276 62.73 9.06 -26.79
C VAL A 276 63.93 8.22 -27.27
N PRO A 277 65.06 8.14 -26.53
CA PRO A 277 66.23 7.38 -26.97
C PRO A 277 65.78 5.95 -27.33
N SER A 278 66.28 5.41 -28.45
CA SER A 278 65.80 4.15 -29.03
C SER A 278 65.85 2.97 -28.04
N SER A 279 66.76 3.02 -27.07
CA SER A 279 66.90 2.08 -25.97
C SER A 279 65.70 2.05 -25.01
N GLU A 280 65.16 3.21 -24.62
CA GLU A 280 64.01 3.30 -23.70
C GLU A 280 62.70 2.87 -24.37
N ARG A 281 62.53 3.20 -25.65
CA ARG A 281 61.40 2.67 -26.44
C ARG A 281 61.43 1.15 -26.50
N PHE A 282 62.61 0.58 -26.78
CA PHE A 282 62.79 -0.86 -26.84
C PHE A 282 62.47 -1.56 -25.51
N LEU A 283 62.90 -1.00 -24.37
CA LEU A 283 62.57 -1.55 -23.05
C LEU A 283 61.06 -1.52 -22.78
N ARG A 284 60.38 -0.43 -23.13
CA ARG A 284 58.92 -0.33 -22.98
C ARG A 284 58.18 -1.26 -23.90
N ASP A 285 58.65 -1.44 -25.12
CA ASP A 285 58.07 -2.37 -26.07
C ASP A 285 58.28 -3.82 -25.59
N GLN A 286 59.44 -4.14 -24.98
CA GLN A 286 59.61 -5.42 -24.30
C GLN A 286 58.65 -5.60 -23.12
N GLU A 287 58.45 -4.60 -22.27
CA GLU A 287 57.48 -4.67 -21.18
C GLU A 287 56.04 -4.82 -21.68
N ARG A 288 55.68 -4.14 -22.77
CA ARG A 288 54.37 -4.27 -23.41
C ARG A 288 54.19 -5.65 -24.02
N MET A 289 55.20 -6.16 -24.72
CA MET A 289 55.20 -7.50 -25.28
C MET A 289 55.09 -8.56 -24.18
N LYS A 290 55.79 -8.39 -23.06
CA LYS A 290 55.63 -9.25 -21.87
C LYS A 290 54.20 -9.18 -21.33
N LYS A 291 53.66 -7.98 -21.08
CA LYS A 291 52.26 -7.82 -20.63
C LYS A 291 51.22 -8.40 -21.58
N ILE A 292 51.47 -8.32 -22.89
CA ILE A 292 50.60 -8.91 -23.92
C ILE A 292 50.71 -10.44 -23.87
N ALA A 293 51.94 -10.98 -23.81
CA ALA A 293 52.18 -12.41 -23.70
C ALA A 293 51.57 -12.98 -22.42
N GLU A 294 51.69 -12.28 -21.28
CA GLU A 294 51.09 -12.67 -20.00
C GLU A 294 49.55 -12.70 -20.07
N LYS A 295 48.94 -11.67 -20.65
CA LYS A 295 47.47 -11.62 -20.84
C LYS A 295 46.93 -12.67 -21.79
N LEU A 296 47.71 -13.04 -22.81
CA LEU A 296 47.29 -14.05 -23.79
C LEU A 296 47.55 -15.48 -23.30
N SER A 297 48.59 -15.69 -22.48
CA SER A 297 48.96 -17.01 -21.96
C SER A 297 48.31 -17.36 -20.60
N GLY A 298 47.70 -16.38 -19.92
CA GLY A 298 47.05 -16.58 -18.61
C GLY A 298 48.04 -16.78 -17.44
N GLY A 299 49.33 -16.51 -17.66
CA GLY A 299 50.39 -16.65 -16.66
C GLY A 299 51.26 -15.40 -16.56
N LYS A 300 51.88 -15.16 -15.39
CA LYS A 300 52.92 -14.11 -15.23
C LYS A 300 54.29 -14.76 -15.42
N ILE A 301 55.08 -14.26 -16.37
CA ILE A 301 56.43 -14.73 -16.74
C ILE A 301 57.49 -13.81 -16.13
#